data_AF-A0A4Q9GY61-F1
#
_entry.id   AF-A0A4Q9GY61-F1
#
_cell.length_a   1.000
_cell.length_b   1.000
_cell.length_c   1.000
_cell.angle_alpha   90.00
_cell.angle_beta   90.00
_cell.angle_gamma   90.00
#
_symmetry.space_group_name_H-M   'P 1'
#
loop_
_entity.id
_entity.type
_entity.pdbx_description
1 polymer ?
#
loop_
_entity_poly.entity_id
_entity_poly.type
_entity_poly.pdbx_seq_one_letter_code
_entity_poly.pdbx_strand_id
1 'polypeptide(L)'
;MDACREHARAAALDWLQVDTALAGSIGSFFKRWNPYKGASWNAVGGTNVNFVLDGERFSGLTDFYRHIGEVVNGPGGYFGGNLDALADCLSGGFGTPAPDEQGFQFVWLNSEIARTRLGYPETVHQLRARLTTCHSSNIPAVRADLEEAMHRRGPTVFDSIVEIFEKRKVPLLLK
;
A
#
# COMPACT_ATOMS: atom_id res chain seq x y z
N MET A 1 -11.18 2.27 47.06
CA MET A 1 -11.23 3.31 46.02
C MET A 1 -9.99 3.12 45.16
N ASP A 2 -10.24 2.37 44.10
CA ASP A 2 -9.60 2.25 42.78
C ASP A 2 -8.15 1.79 42.58
N ALA A 3 -8.10 0.78 41.70
CA ALA A 3 -6.99 0.03 41.18
C ALA A 3 -6.63 0.48 39.75
N CYS A 4 -5.34 0.37 39.38
CA CYS A 4 -4.75 0.05 38.06
C CYS A 4 -3.24 0.39 38.13
N ARG A 5 -2.34 -0.50 38.59
CA ARG A 5 -1.75 -1.69 37.91
C ARG A 5 -1.05 -1.27 36.59
N GLU A 6 0.27 -1.07 36.47
CA GLU A 6 1.45 -1.95 36.69
C GLU A 6 1.83 -2.80 35.45
N HIS A 7 3.11 -2.66 35.01
CA HIS A 7 3.88 -3.36 33.93
C HIS A 7 3.48 -3.10 32.45
N ALA A 8 4.37 -2.83 31.47
CA ALA A 8 5.75 -3.28 31.28
C ALA A 8 6.59 -2.30 30.40
N ARG A 9 7.76 -1.90 30.91
CA ARG A 9 8.97 -1.61 30.13
C ARG A 9 9.82 -2.88 30.13
N ALA A 10 10.54 -3.13 29.03
CA ALA A 10 11.64 -4.11 28.83
C ALA A 10 11.29 -5.53 28.28
N ALA A 11 11.70 -5.76 27.02
CA ALA A 11 12.14 -6.99 26.33
C ALA A 11 11.98 -6.74 24.81
N ALA A 12 12.90 -6.98 23.88
CA ALA A 12 14.08 -7.82 23.86
C ALA A 12 15.14 -7.22 22.90
N LEU A 13 16.29 -6.85 23.47
CA LEU A 13 17.59 -6.92 22.82
C LEU A 13 18.24 -8.18 23.39
N ASP A 14 18.26 -9.25 22.63
CA ASP A 14 19.17 -10.41 22.71
C ASP A 14 18.57 -11.49 21.80
N TRP A 15 19.35 -12.05 20.87
CA TRP A 15 19.25 -13.40 20.30
C TRP A 15 20.39 -13.59 19.29
N LEU A 16 21.62 -13.61 19.81
CA LEU A 16 22.74 -14.32 19.19
C LEU A 16 22.94 -15.59 20.03
N GLN A 17 22.45 -16.75 19.54
CA GLN A 17 22.99 -18.11 19.73
C GLN A 17 21.90 -19.18 19.56
N VAL A 18 22.03 -19.99 18.49
CA VAL A 18 21.94 -21.47 18.36
C VAL A 18 21.89 -21.77 16.85
N ASP A 19 22.54 -22.75 16.23
CA ASP A 19 23.59 -23.70 16.61
C ASP A 19 24.26 -24.14 15.28
N THR A 20 25.57 -24.27 15.26
CA THR A 20 26.32 -24.84 14.12
C THR A 20 26.29 -26.36 14.21
N ALA A 21 25.37 -27.03 13.51
CA ALA A 21 25.54 -28.44 13.17
C ALA A 21 24.70 -28.83 11.94
N LEU A 22 25.36 -29.55 11.03
CA LEU A 22 24.85 -30.20 9.81
C LEU A 22 24.68 -29.31 8.58
N ALA A 23 25.83 -29.00 7.98
CA ALA A 23 25.94 -28.80 6.55
C ALA A 23 25.37 -30.03 5.79
N GLY A 24 24.25 -29.83 5.10
CA GLY A 24 23.63 -30.82 4.24
C GLY A 24 22.72 -30.15 3.21
N SER A 25 23.22 -30.05 1.98
CA SER A 25 22.53 -29.64 0.75
C SER A 25 22.14 -28.15 0.62
N ILE A 26 22.98 -27.45 -0.13
CA ILE A 26 22.80 -26.06 -0.56
C ILE A 26 21.81 -26.06 -1.73
N GLY A 27 20.54 -25.82 -1.43
CA GLY A 27 19.51 -25.65 -2.45
C GLY A 27 18.13 -25.89 -1.86
N SER A 28 17.30 -24.85 -1.79
CA SER A 28 15.87 -24.85 -1.38
C SER A 28 15.50 -24.18 -0.05
N PHE A 29 16.40 -23.42 0.60
CA PHE A 29 16.06 -22.73 1.87
C PHE A 29 15.62 -21.26 1.76
N PHE A 30 15.70 -20.64 0.57
CA PHE A 30 15.47 -19.18 0.40
C PHE A 30 14.11 -18.78 -0.19
N LYS A 31 13.09 -19.66 -0.15
CA LYS A 31 11.74 -19.38 -0.66
C LYS A 31 10.71 -18.96 0.40
N ARG A 32 11.10 -18.81 1.68
CA ARG A 32 10.13 -18.76 2.80
C ARG A 32 10.20 -17.54 3.74
N TRP A 33 11.15 -16.63 3.60
CA TRP A 33 11.21 -15.47 4.52
C TRP A 33 10.96 -14.14 3.81
N ASN A 34 9.74 -13.62 3.96
CA ASN A 34 9.39 -12.21 3.73
C ASN A 34 8.92 -11.65 5.08
N PRO A 35 9.59 -10.65 5.69
CA PRO A 35 9.21 -10.08 6.98
C PRO A 35 7.84 -9.36 6.95
N TYR A 36 7.25 -9.15 5.77
CA TYR A 36 5.90 -8.61 5.59
C TYR A 36 4.81 -9.68 5.38
N LYS A 37 5.18 -10.97 5.28
CA LYS A 37 4.23 -12.12 5.24
C LYS A 37 4.21 -12.90 6.57
N GLY A 38 4.29 -12.21 7.71
CA GLY A 38 4.36 -12.89 9.00
C GLY A 38 3.91 -12.07 10.20
N ALA A 39 2.59 -11.92 10.37
CA ALA A 39 1.99 -11.81 11.69
C ALA A 39 0.69 -12.62 11.68
N SER A 40 0.68 -13.70 12.46
CA SER A 40 -0.41 -14.66 12.61
C SER A 40 -1.77 -14.00 12.84
N TRP A 41 -2.80 -14.41 12.09
CA TRP A 41 -4.18 -14.30 12.58
C TRP A 41 -4.96 -15.57 12.29
N ASN A 42 -5.68 -15.96 13.33
CA ASN A 42 -6.27 -17.26 13.56
C ASN A 42 -7.33 -17.64 12.52
N ALA A 43 -7.34 -18.93 12.21
CA ALA A 43 -8.46 -19.62 11.59
C ALA A 43 -9.73 -19.42 12.43
N VAL A 44 -10.56 -18.45 12.04
CA VAL A 44 -12.00 -18.44 12.28
C VAL A 44 -12.66 -17.96 10.98
N GLY A 45 -12.91 -18.88 10.05
CA GLY A 45 -13.94 -18.74 9.02
C GLY A 45 -13.81 -17.66 7.92
N GLY A 46 -12.62 -17.10 7.65
CA GLY A 46 -12.43 -16.18 6.52
C GLY A 46 -11.00 -16.23 5.96
N THR A 47 -10.84 -16.72 4.73
CA THR A 47 -9.56 -17.07 4.08
C THR A 47 -8.89 -15.90 3.32
N ASN A 48 -9.15 -14.64 3.69
CA ASN A 48 -8.69 -13.52 2.87
C ASN A 48 -7.22 -13.15 3.13
N VAL A 49 -6.44 -13.04 2.06
CA VAL A 49 -5.09 -12.45 2.10
C VAL A 49 -5.21 -10.95 2.39
N ASN A 50 -4.47 -10.47 3.40
CA ASN A 50 -4.46 -9.05 3.79
C ASN A 50 -3.16 -8.38 3.32
N PHE A 51 -3.30 -7.38 2.46
CA PHE A 51 -2.23 -6.48 2.08
C PHE A 51 -2.31 -5.21 2.93
N VAL A 52 -1.24 -4.89 3.68
CA VAL A 52 -1.25 -3.78 4.64
C VAL A 52 -0.45 -2.60 4.10
N LEU A 53 -1.15 -1.53 3.74
CA LEU A 53 -0.58 -0.23 3.42
C LEU A 53 -0.48 0.60 4.70
N ASP A 54 0.59 1.37 4.85
CA ASP A 54 0.79 2.22 6.02
C ASP A 54 1.05 3.66 5.54
N GLY A 55 0.13 4.56 5.88
CA GLY A 55 0.16 5.97 5.53
C GLY A 55 1.40 6.71 6.05
N GLU A 56 2.08 6.18 7.06
CA GLU A 56 3.32 6.77 7.57
C GLU A 56 4.53 6.51 6.66
N ARG A 57 4.50 5.47 5.81
CA ARG A 57 5.66 5.00 5.04
C ARG A 57 5.91 5.70 3.70
N PHE A 58 5.05 6.64 3.31
CA PHE A 58 5.20 7.41 2.09
C PHE A 58 4.82 8.88 2.29
N SER A 59 5.51 9.78 1.58
CA SER A 59 5.28 11.23 1.64
C SER A 59 4.38 11.77 0.53
N GLY A 60 4.22 11.01 -0.57
CA GLY A 60 3.50 11.42 -1.76
C GLY A 60 3.19 10.24 -2.67
N LEU A 61 2.64 10.51 -3.86
CA LEU A 61 2.10 9.51 -4.76
C LEU A 61 3.18 8.57 -5.33
N THR A 62 4.36 9.09 -5.64
CA THR A 62 5.49 8.27 -6.13
C THR A 62 5.93 7.25 -5.08
N ASP A 63 6.04 7.67 -3.81
CA ASP A 63 6.39 6.78 -2.70
C ASP A 63 5.27 5.77 -2.40
N PHE A 64 4.01 6.17 -2.58
CA PHE A 64 2.87 5.28 -2.45
C PHE A 64 2.98 4.09 -3.41
N TYR A 65 3.30 4.34 -4.69
CA TYR A 65 3.46 3.27 -5.69
C TYR A 65 4.56 2.28 -5.33
N ARG A 66 5.68 2.77 -4.81
CA ARG A 66 6.75 1.91 -4.28
C ARG A 66 6.25 1.08 -3.10
N HIS A 67 5.58 1.71 -2.14
CA HIS A 67 5.08 1.03 -0.93
C HIS A 67 4.07 -0.06 -1.25
N ILE A 68 3.07 0.21 -2.10
CA ILE A 68 2.10 -0.82 -2.50
C ILE A 68 2.74 -1.95 -3.31
N GLY A 69 3.72 -1.63 -4.16
CA GLY A 69 4.52 -2.62 -4.87
C GLY A 69 5.27 -3.56 -3.94
N GLU A 70 5.90 -3.00 -2.88
CA GLU A 70 6.59 -3.77 -1.85
C GLU A 70 5.64 -4.66 -1.04
N VAL A 71 4.45 -4.14 -0.70
CA VAL A 71 3.43 -4.88 0.06
C VAL A 71 2.89 -6.07 -0.73
N VAL A 72 2.64 -5.91 -2.03
CA VAL A 72 2.05 -6.98 -2.85
C VAL A 72 3.12 -7.98 -3.31
N ASN A 73 4.24 -7.49 -3.84
CA ASN A 73 5.20 -8.30 -4.58
C ASN A 73 6.57 -8.45 -3.88
N GLY A 74 6.70 -7.95 -2.64
CA GLY A 74 7.96 -8.00 -1.88
C GLY A 74 8.93 -6.88 -2.24
N PRO A 75 10.13 -6.81 -1.62
CA PRO A 75 11.05 -5.69 -1.75
C PRO A 75 11.34 -5.29 -3.21
N GLY A 76 11.12 -4.01 -3.55
CA GLY A 76 11.28 -3.51 -4.92
C GLY A 76 10.21 -3.98 -5.91
N GLY A 77 9.15 -4.61 -5.44
CA GLY A 77 8.05 -5.11 -6.24
C GLY A 77 7.27 -3.99 -6.94
N TYR A 78 6.62 -4.35 -8.05
CA TYR A 78 5.80 -3.44 -8.85
C TYR A 78 4.32 -3.69 -8.60
N PHE A 79 3.53 -2.63 -8.43
CA PHE A 79 2.07 -2.72 -8.42
C PHE A 79 1.44 -1.40 -8.93
N GLY A 80 1.88 -0.97 -10.10
CA GLY A 80 1.49 0.30 -10.73
C GLY A 80 2.49 1.42 -10.50
N GLY A 81 2.67 2.30 -11.50
CA GLY A 81 3.49 3.53 -11.41
C GLY A 81 2.71 4.81 -11.73
N ASN A 82 1.41 4.69 -11.95
CA ASN A 82 0.43 5.76 -12.15
C ASN A 82 -0.97 5.20 -11.82
N LEU A 83 -2.00 6.05 -11.83
CA LEU A 83 -3.36 5.67 -11.44
C LEU A 83 -3.99 4.62 -12.37
N ASP A 84 -3.74 4.72 -13.68
CA ASP A 84 -4.26 3.74 -14.66
C ASP A 84 -3.60 2.37 -14.44
N ALA A 85 -2.27 2.34 -14.29
CA ALA A 85 -1.51 1.13 -14.04
C ALA A 85 -1.86 0.47 -12.70
N LEU A 86 -2.17 1.27 -11.66
CA LEU A 86 -2.71 0.74 -10.40
C LEU A 86 -4.06 0.06 -10.64
N ALA A 87 -4.96 0.71 -11.39
CA ALA A 87 -6.27 0.17 -11.71
C ALA A 87 -6.17 -1.13 -12.54
N ASP A 88 -5.19 -1.24 -13.43
CA ASP A 88 -4.88 -2.46 -14.16
C ASP A 88 -4.36 -3.56 -13.23
N CYS A 89 -3.42 -3.23 -12.33
CA CYS A 89 -2.86 -4.20 -11.38
C CYS A 89 -3.93 -4.79 -10.45
N LEU A 90 -4.87 -3.95 -9.98
CA LEU A 90 -6.00 -4.36 -9.15
C LEU A 90 -7.01 -5.25 -9.88
N SER A 91 -6.96 -5.31 -11.21
CA SER A 91 -7.82 -6.19 -12.01
C SER A 91 -7.29 -7.65 -12.07
N GLY A 92 -6.11 -7.92 -11.50
CA GLY A 92 -5.53 -9.26 -11.35
C GLY A 92 -4.33 -9.52 -12.27
N GLY A 93 -3.57 -10.59 -11.98
CA GLY A 93 -2.38 -10.99 -12.76
C GLY A 93 -1.06 -10.32 -12.35
N PHE A 94 -1.08 -9.49 -11.31
CA PHE A 94 0.09 -8.71 -10.85
C PHE A 94 0.48 -9.01 -9.40
N GLY A 95 0.29 -10.24 -8.94
CA GLY A 95 0.70 -10.69 -7.59
C GLY A 95 -0.42 -10.75 -6.55
N THR A 96 -1.62 -10.29 -6.90
CA THR A 96 -2.84 -10.59 -6.13
C THR A 96 -3.37 -11.99 -6.49
N PRO A 97 -3.97 -12.73 -5.53
CA PRO A 97 -4.67 -13.98 -5.82
C PRO A 97 -5.75 -13.79 -6.89
N ALA A 98 -6.03 -14.84 -7.68
CA ALA A 98 -7.14 -14.79 -8.62
C ALA A 98 -8.49 -14.77 -7.85
N PRO A 99 -9.53 -14.10 -8.37
CA PRO A 99 -10.81 -13.96 -7.67
C PRO A 99 -11.49 -15.29 -7.31
N ASP A 100 -11.20 -16.36 -8.06
CA ASP A 100 -11.73 -17.72 -7.90
C ASP A 100 -10.87 -18.62 -7.00
N GLU A 101 -9.63 -18.23 -6.71
CA GLU A 101 -8.70 -19.00 -5.87
C GLU A 101 -8.88 -18.68 -4.39
N GLN A 102 -8.85 -17.40 -4.04
CA GLN A 102 -8.93 -16.93 -2.66
C GLN A 102 -9.21 -15.43 -2.64
N GLY A 103 -10.16 -14.99 -1.81
CA GLY A 103 -10.40 -13.56 -1.64
C GLY A 103 -9.16 -12.86 -1.08
N PHE A 104 -9.00 -11.57 -1.41
CA PHE A 104 -7.99 -10.72 -0.81
C PHE A 104 -8.57 -9.35 -0.53
N GLN A 105 -7.92 -8.62 0.36
CA GLN A 105 -8.28 -7.25 0.69
C GLN A 105 -7.05 -6.43 1.04
N PHE A 106 -7.22 -5.12 0.95
CA PHE A 106 -6.25 -4.15 1.42
C PHE A 106 -6.72 -3.50 2.71
N VAL A 107 -5.78 -3.28 3.62
CA VAL A 107 -5.97 -2.47 4.83
C VAL A 107 -5.01 -1.31 4.73
N TRP A 108 -5.53 -0.08 4.78
CA TRP A 108 -4.74 1.12 4.80
C TRP A 108 -4.70 1.68 6.21
N LEU A 109 -3.65 1.34 6.96
CA LEU A 109 -3.35 1.88 8.28
C LEU A 109 -2.90 3.33 8.17
N ASN A 110 -3.19 4.13 9.20
CA ASN A 110 -2.85 5.54 9.24
C ASN A 110 -3.41 6.29 8.02
N SER A 111 -4.63 5.92 7.58
CA SER A 111 -5.21 6.43 6.34
C SER A 111 -5.48 7.94 6.40
N GLU A 112 -5.65 8.53 7.58
CA GLU A 112 -5.80 9.99 7.73
C GLU A 112 -4.47 10.74 7.51
N ILE A 113 -3.33 10.12 7.85
CA ILE A 113 -2.01 10.65 7.50
C ILE A 113 -1.83 10.60 5.98
N ALA A 114 -2.20 9.47 5.37
CA ALA A 114 -2.18 9.32 3.92
C ALA A 114 -3.11 10.33 3.23
N ARG A 115 -4.32 10.55 3.74
CA ARG A 115 -5.29 11.53 3.23
C ARG A 115 -4.72 12.94 3.24
N THR A 116 -3.99 13.30 4.30
CA THR A 116 -3.33 14.60 4.40
C THR A 116 -2.19 14.72 3.37
N ARG A 117 -1.33 13.69 3.28
CA ARG A 117 -0.15 13.68 2.38
C ARG A 117 -0.52 13.61 0.91
N LEU A 118 -1.57 12.86 0.57
CA LEU A 118 -2.10 12.69 -0.79
C LEU A 118 -3.28 13.64 -1.08
N GLY A 119 -3.45 14.69 -0.27
CA GLY A 119 -4.48 15.69 -0.44
C GLY A 119 -4.15 16.72 -1.54
N TYR A 120 -4.85 17.86 -1.54
CA TYR A 120 -4.71 18.88 -2.58
C TYR A 120 -3.28 19.36 -2.88
N PRO A 121 -2.36 19.53 -1.91
CA PRO A 121 -0.98 19.91 -2.22
C PRO A 121 -0.30 18.91 -3.16
N GLU A 122 -0.47 17.61 -2.91
CA GLU A 122 0.09 16.56 -3.77
C GLU A 122 -0.67 16.48 -5.09
N THR A 123 -1.99 16.64 -5.09
CA THR A 123 -2.78 16.71 -6.35
C THR A 123 -2.28 17.83 -7.26
N VAL A 124 -2.07 19.04 -6.73
CA VAL A 124 -1.55 20.19 -7.47
C VAL A 124 -0.14 19.89 -8.00
N HIS A 125 0.73 19.29 -7.17
CA HIS A 125 2.07 18.90 -7.56
C HIS A 125 2.05 17.91 -8.75
N GLN A 126 1.22 16.86 -8.67
CA GLN A 126 1.10 15.85 -9.72
C GLN A 126 0.50 16.42 -11.01
N LEU A 127 -0.50 17.29 -10.93
CA LEU A 127 -1.10 17.94 -12.11
C LEU A 127 -0.12 18.89 -12.80
N ARG A 128 0.69 19.64 -12.04
CA ARG A 128 1.78 20.46 -12.61
C ARG A 128 2.83 19.60 -13.31
N ALA A 129 3.26 18.51 -12.68
CA ALA A 129 4.19 17.58 -13.32
C ALA A 129 3.59 17.00 -14.61
N ARG A 130 2.31 16.61 -14.61
CA ARG A 130 1.61 16.08 -15.77
C ARG A 130 1.55 17.08 -16.94
N LEU A 131 1.42 18.38 -16.68
CA LEU A 131 1.46 19.40 -17.76
C LEU A 131 2.79 19.44 -18.51
N THR A 132 3.87 18.90 -17.94
CA THR A 132 5.19 18.85 -18.59
C THR A 132 5.37 17.62 -19.48
N THR A 133 4.55 16.59 -19.29
CA THR A 133 4.71 15.28 -19.95
C THR A 133 3.49 14.84 -20.76
N CYS A 134 2.31 15.44 -20.54
CA CYS A 134 1.10 15.04 -21.23
C CYS A 134 1.09 15.49 -22.70
N HIS A 135 0.37 14.73 -23.53
CA HIS A 135 0.14 15.10 -24.92
C HIS A 135 -0.60 16.44 -25.00
N SER A 136 -0.31 17.25 -26.02
CA SER A 136 -0.83 18.61 -26.18
C SER A 136 -2.36 18.69 -26.14
N SER A 137 -3.05 17.69 -26.69
CA SER A 137 -4.51 17.59 -26.67
C SER A 137 -5.10 17.46 -25.26
N ASN A 138 -4.32 17.00 -24.27
CA ASN A 138 -4.78 16.84 -22.90
C ASN A 138 -4.46 18.05 -22.01
N ILE A 139 -3.61 18.99 -22.48
CA ILE A 139 -3.23 20.18 -21.72
C ILE A 139 -4.44 20.99 -21.23
N PRO A 140 -5.49 21.25 -22.03
CA PRO A 140 -6.64 22.01 -21.56
C PRO A 140 -7.36 21.34 -20.38
N ALA A 141 -7.56 20.02 -20.44
CA ALA A 141 -8.20 19.27 -19.37
C ALA A 141 -7.36 19.28 -18.09
N VAL A 142 -6.06 18.99 -18.19
CA VAL A 142 -5.15 18.99 -17.03
C VAL A 142 -5.04 20.38 -16.39
N ARG A 143 -5.12 21.46 -17.18
CA ARG A 143 -5.15 22.83 -16.65
C ARG A 143 -6.43 23.13 -15.87
N ALA A 144 -7.58 22.69 -16.38
CA ALA A 144 -8.84 22.84 -15.67
C ALA A 144 -8.82 22.07 -14.34
N ASP A 145 -8.35 20.83 -14.35
CA ASP A 145 -8.18 20.02 -13.13
C ASP A 145 -7.24 20.70 -12.13
N LEU A 146 -6.14 21.30 -12.61
CA LEU A 146 -5.18 22.03 -11.77
C LEU A 146 -5.83 23.25 -11.11
N GLU A 147 -6.64 23.99 -11.85
CA GLU A 147 -7.36 25.15 -11.33
C GLU A 147 -8.39 24.74 -10.26
N GLU A 148 -9.15 23.67 -10.49
CA GLU A 148 -10.06 23.12 -9.49
C GLU A 148 -9.31 22.68 -8.22
N ALA A 149 -8.22 21.93 -8.37
CA ALA A 149 -7.41 21.46 -7.25
C ALA A 149 -6.78 22.61 -6.45
N MET A 150 -6.33 23.67 -7.12
CA MET A 150 -5.80 24.88 -6.45
C MET A 150 -6.87 25.59 -5.61
N HIS A 151 -8.15 25.52 -6.02
CA HIS A 151 -9.28 26.01 -5.24
C HIS A 151 -9.84 24.99 -4.26
N ARG A 152 -9.15 23.86 -4.05
CA ARG A 152 -9.58 22.75 -3.19
C ARG A 152 -10.96 22.22 -3.57
N ARG A 153 -11.18 22.06 -4.88
CA ARG A 153 -12.37 21.46 -5.48
C ARG A 153 -11.99 20.21 -6.27
N GLY A 154 -12.97 19.35 -6.51
CA GLY A 154 -12.76 18.05 -7.16
C GLY A 154 -12.01 17.04 -6.26
N PRO A 155 -11.78 15.83 -6.78
CA PRO A 155 -11.12 14.75 -6.03
C PRO A 155 -9.64 15.04 -5.80
N THR A 156 -9.13 14.62 -4.65
CA THR A 156 -7.69 14.55 -4.38
C THR A 156 -7.07 13.28 -4.94
N VAL A 157 -5.75 13.17 -4.89
CA VAL A 157 -5.05 11.91 -5.25
C VAL A 157 -5.50 10.77 -4.33
N PHE A 158 -5.68 11.05 -3.02
CA PHE A 158 -6.23 10.06 -2.09
C PHE A 158 -7.61 9.56 -2.54
N ASP A 159 -8.51 10.49 -2.90
CA ASP A 159 -9.87 10.14 -3.34
C ASP A 159 -9.84 9.32 -4.64
N SER A 160 -8.98 9.69 -5.59
CA SER A 160 -8.80 8.93 -6.84
C SER A 160 -8.31 7.50 -6.58
N ILE A 161 -7.40 7.30 -5.64
CA ILE A 161 -6.95 5.95 -5.26
C ILE A 161 -8.11 5.15 -4.68
N VAL A 162 -8.83 5.70 -3.70
CA VAL A 162 -9.98 5.01 -3.07
C VAL A 162 -11.04 4.66 -4.11
N GLU A 163 -11.36 5.59 -5.02
CA GLU A 163 -12.32 5.37 -6.11
C GLU A 163 -11.87 4.25 -7.06
N ILE A 164 -10.57 4.11 -7.33
CA ILE A 164 -10.04 3.00 -8.13
C ILE A 164 -10.29 1.66 -7.44
N PHE A 165 -10.00 1.54 -6.14
CA PHE A 165 -10.29 0.32 -5.38
C PHE A 165 -11.78 -0.04 -5.44
N GLU A 166 -12.64 0.95 -5.24
CA GLU A 166 -14.10 0.78 -5.33
C GLU A 166 -14.53 0.31 -6.73
N LYS A 167 -14.09 1.00 -7.80
CA LYS A 167 -14.42 0.65 -9.19
C LYS A 167 -13.93 -0.74 -9.59
N ARG A 168 -12.78 -1.17 -9.08
CA ARG A 168 -12.24 -2.52 -9.29
C ARG A 168 -12.84 -3.56 -8.36
N LYS A 169 -13.74 -3.16 -7.44
CA LYS A 169 -14.39 -4.03 -6.46
C LYS A 169 -13.38 -4.78 -5.58
N VAL A 170 -12.23 -4.17 -5.32
CA VAL A 170 -11.21 -4.69 -4.42
C VAL A 170 -11.48 -4.12 -3.02
N PRO A 171 -11.74 -4.95 -2.00
CA PRO A 171 -12.02 -4.45 -0.67
C PRO A 171 -10.83 -3.65 -0.10
N LEU A 172 -11.11 -2.44 0.35
CA LEU A 172 -10.14 -1.53 0.97
C LEU A 172 -10.71 -1.02 2.30
N LEU A 173 -10.03 -1.36 3.40
CA LEU A 173 -10.38 -0.90 4.74
C LEU A 173 -9.48 0.27 5.14
N LEU A 174 -10.06 1.45 5.33
CA LEU A 174 -9.36 2.63 5.84
C LEU A 174 -9.34 2.60 7.37
N LYS A 175 -8.16 2.73 7.99
CA LYS A 175 -7.95 2.62 9.44
C LYS A 175 -6.98 3.67 9.98
#